data_AF-A0A4P0XYM8-F1
#
_entry.id   AF-A0A4P0XYM8-F1
#
_cell.length_a   1.000
_cell.length_b   1.000
_cell.length_c   1.000
_cell.angle_alpha   90.00
_cell.angle_beta   90.00
_cell.angle_gamma   90.00
#
_symmetry.space_group_name_H-M   'P 1'
#
loop_
_entity.id
_entity.type
_entity.pdbx_description
1 polymer ?
#
loop_
_entity_poly.entity_id
_entity_poly.type
_entity_poly.pdbx_seq_one_letter_code
_entity_poly.pdbx_strand_id
1 'polypeptide(L)' 'MIDGCVARLRKYKPEEYELVIAHFVIGISLRTIAKKRKCSDGTIRKEMQTALGFIDAVICMVNE' A
#
# COMPACT_ATOMS: atom_id res chain seq x y z
N MET A 1 -5.16 4.94 14.97
CA MET A 1 -5.55 3.54 14.61
C MET A 1 -4.94 3.12 13.28
N ILE A 2 -5.20 3.85 12.19
CA ILE A 2 -4.61 3.55 10.86
C ILE A 2 -3.09 3.71 10.83
N ASP A 3 -2.54 4.75 11.46
CA ASP A 3 -1.08 4.99 11.49
C ASP A 3 -0.29 3.81 12.05
N GLY A 4 -0.83 3.13 13.07
CA GLY A 4 -0.22 1.92 13.63
C GLY A 4 -0.23 0.75 12.64
N CYS A 5 -1.29 0.64 11.84
CA CYS A 5 -1.40 -0.39 10.80
C CYS A 5 -0.43 -0.13 9.65
N VAL A 6 -0.32 1.13 9.23
CA VAL A 6 0.62 1.58 8.19
C VAL A 6 2.08 1.47 8.67
N ALA A 7 2.35 1.75 9.96
CA ALA A 7 3.68 1.53 10.55
C ALA A 7 4.07 0.05 10.57
N ARG A 8 3.12 -0.86 10.81
CA ARG A 8 3.33 -2.31 10.68
C ARG A 8 3.55 -2.70 9.22
N LEU A 9 2.79 -2.15 8.27
CA LEU A 9 3.03 -2.37 6.85
C LEU A 9 4.46 -1.98 6.46
N ARG A 10 4.96 -0.83 6.91
CA ARG A 10 6.36 -0.41 6.69
C ARG A 10 7.38 -1.42 7.20
N LYS A 11 7.11 -2.06 8.34
CA LYS A 11 8.02 -3.03 8.96
C LYS A 11 8.09 -4.35 8.18
N TYR A 12 6.95 -4.84 7.70
CA TYR A 12 6.86 -6.17 7.08
C TYR A 12 6.92 -6.14 5.55
N LYS A 13 6.48 -5.05 4.94
CA LYS A 13 6.24 -4.89 3.50
C LYS A 13 6.59 -3.45 3.05
N PRO A 14 7.90 -3.12 3.01
CA PRO A 14 8.35 -1.76 2.74
C PRO A 14 7.99 -1.28 1.32
N GLU A 15 8.00 -2.17 0.32
CA GLU A 15 7.66 -1.82 -1.07
C GLU A 15 6.18 -1.45 -1.23
N GLU A 16 5.28 -2.21 -0.58
CA GLU A 16 3.86 -1.90 -0.53
C GLU A 16 3.56 -0.66 0.31
N TYR A 17 4.33 -0.43 1.38
CA TYR A 17 4.26 0.82 2.15
C TYR A 17 4.59 2.02 1.26
N GLU A 18 5.69 1.99 0.52
CA GLU A 18 6.04 3.08 -0.41
C GLU A 18 4.94 3.32 -1.45
N LEU A 19 4.34 2.24 -1.96
CA LEU A 19 3.24 2.32 -2.90
C LEU A 19 2.01 3.01 -2.29
N VAL A 20 1.64 2.67 -1.06
CA VAL A 20 0.54 3.30 -0.31
C VAL A 20 0.82 4.78 -0.08
N ILE A 21 2.03 5.14 0.38
CA ILE A 21 2.42 6.53 0.61
C ILE A 21 2.41 7.33 -0.71
N ALA A 22 2.99 6.78 -1.77
CA ALA A 22 3.01 7.44 -3.07
C ALA A 22 1.60 7.74 -3.61
N HIS A 23 0.65 6.81 -3.42
CA HIS A 23 -0.69 6.98 -3.92
C HIS A 23 -1.58 7.86 -3.04
N PHE A 24 -1.68 7.55 -1.75
CA PHE A 24 -2.65 8.19 -0.86
C PHE A 24 -2.13 9.45 -0.16
N VAL A 25 -0.82 9.56 0.06
CA VAL A 25 -0.22 10.72 0.76
C VAL A 25 0.34 11.73 -0.24
N ILE A 26 1.11 11.27 -1.23
CA ILE A 26 1.72 12.15 -2.24
C ILE A 26 0.71 12.47 -3.37
N GLY A 27 -0.31 11.63 -3.58
CA GLY A 27 -1.33 11.84 -4.61
C GLY A 27 -0.91 11.40 -6.01
N ILE A 28 0.07 10.51 -6.14
CA ILE A 28 0.51 9.99 -7.44
C ILE A 28 -0.46 8.90 -7.90
N SER A 29 -1.01 9.03 -9.12
CA SER A 29 -1.90 7.99 -9.67
C SER A 29 -1.18 6.65 -9.83
N LEU A 30 -1.91 5.53 -9.65
CA LEU A 30 -1.35 4.18 -9.84
C LEU A 30 -0.76 4.00 -11.25
N ARG A 31 -1.37 4.61 -12.27
CA ARG A 31 -0.85 4.61 -13.65
C ARG A 31 0.50 5.30 -13.74
N THR A 32 0.65 6.45 -13.09
CA THR A 32 1.93 7.18 -13.07
C THR A 32 3.01 6.35 -12.37
N ILE A 33 2.66 5.64 -11.30
CA ILE A 33 3.57 4.73 -10.59
C ILE A 33 3.96 3.55 -11.50
N ALA A 34 3.01 2.92 -12.18
CA ALA A 34 3.25 1.84 -13.13
C ALA A 34 4.21 2.26 -14.25
N LYS A 35 3.98 3.45 -14.83
CA LYS A 35 4.86 4.03 -15.86
C LYS A 35 6.28 4.27 -15.33
N LYS A 36 6.42 4.80 -14.11
CA LYS A 36 7.74 5.02 -13.48
C LYS A 36 8.47 3.71 -13.19
N ARG A 37 7.75 2.69 -12.70
CA ARG A 37 8.27 1.34 -12.44
C ARG A 37 8.42 0.47 -13.70
N LYS A 38 8.06 0.99 -14.88
CA LYS A 38 8.08 0.29 -16.18
C LYS A 38 7.32 -1.06 -16.14
N CYS A 39 6.19 -1.08 -15.46
CA CYS A 39 5.32 -2.26 -15.33
C CYS A 39 3.88 -1.94 -15.74
N SER A 40 3.03 -2.98 -15.79
CA SER A 40 1.63 -2.82 -16.16
C SER A 40 0.80 -2.20 -15.04
N ASP A 41 -0.26 -1.46 -15.38
CA ASP A 41 -1.26 -0.97 -14.40
C ASP A 41 -1.79 -2.12 -13.52
N GLY A 42 -1.93 -3.32 -14.08
CA GLY A 42 -2.41 -4.51 -13.38
C GLY A 42 -1.44 -5.01 -12.30
N THR A 43 -0.13 -4.87 -12.52
CA THR A 43 0.90 -5.20 -11.53
C THR A 43 0.74 -4.31 -10.29
N ILE A 44 0.70 -3.00 -10.49
CA ILE A 44 0.54 -2.03 -9.40
C ILE A 44 -0.79 -2.19 -8.66
N ARG A 45 -1.89 -2.52 -9.36
CA ARG A 45 -3.18 -2.78 -8.70
C ARG A 45 -3.14 -4.00 -7.80
N LYS A 46 -2.47 -5.09 -8.20
CA LYS A 46 -2.31 -6.30 -7.37
C LYS A 46 -1.45 -6.03 -6.14
N GLU A 47 -0.35 -5.28 -6.29
CA GLU A 47 0.47 -4.83 -5.16
C GLU A 47 -0.33 -3.94 -4.21
N MET A 48 -1.10 -2.98 -4.74
CA MET A 48 -1.95 -2.10 -3.93
C MET A 48 -3.04 -2.90 -3.19
N GLN A 49 -3.68 -3.86 -3.85
CA GLN A 49 -4.66 -4.75 -3.21
C GLN A 49 -4.03 -5.53 -2.05
N THR A 50 -2.80 -6.01 -2.24
CA THR A 50 -2.04 -6.74 -1.21
C THR A 50 -1.73 -5.83 -0.02
N ALA A 51 -1.34 -4.57 -0.28
CA ALA A 51 -1.09 -3.58 0.75
C ALA A 51 -2.34 -3.27 1.58
N LEU A 52 -3.47 -3.04 0.90
CA LEU A 52 -4.76 -2.77 1.53
C LEU A 52 -5.26 -3.97 2.34
N GLY A 53 -5.14 -5.18 1.82
CA GLY A 53 -5.51 -6.40 2.55
C GLY A 53 -4.69 -6.62 3.82
N PHE A 54 -3.40 -6.26 3.80
CA PHE A 54 -2.58 -6.28 5.01
C PHE A 54 -3.08 -5.26 6.04
N ILE A 55 -3.34 -4.02 5.63
CA ILE A 55 -3.83 -2.97 6.53
C ILE A 55 -5.17 -3.38 7.15
N ASP A 56 -6.09 -3.89 6.33
CA ASP A 56 -7.41 -4.36 6.77
C ASP A 56 -7.30 -5.49 7.80
N ALA A 57 -6.46 -6.49 7.54
CA ALA A 57 -6.20 -7.57 8.49
C ALA A 57 -5.66 -7.05 9.83
N VAL A 58 -4.74 -6.08 9.81
CA VAL A 58 -4.22 -5.47 11.04
C VAL A 58 -5.29 -4.67 11.78
N ILE A 59 -6.15 -3.93 11.07
CA ILE A 59 -7.27 -3.21 11.68
C ILE A 59 -8.19 -4.20 12.41
N CYS A 60 -8.54 -5.31 11.77
CA CYS A 60 -9.38 -6.36 12.38
C CYS A 60 -8.73 -6.95 13.64
N MET A 61 -7.41 -7.18 13.64
CA MET A 61 -6.69 -7.73 14.81
C MET A 61 -6.53 -6.75 15.98
N VAL A 62 -6.71 -5.45 15.76
CA VAL A 62 -6.48 -4.41 16.79
C VAL A 62 -7.79 -3.81 17.30
N ASN A 63 -8.92 -4.15 16.68
CA ASN A 63 -10.26 -3.67 17.06
C ASN A 63 -11.07 -4.70 17.89
N GLU A 64 -10.42 -5.70 18.48
CA GLU A 64 -10.96 -6.60 19.50
C GLU A 64 -10.24 -6.43 20.85
#